data_AF-A0A976PYW5-F1
#
_entry.id   AF-A0A976PYW5-F1
#
_cell.length_a   1.000
_cell.length_b   1.000
_cell.length_c   1.000
_cell.angle_alpha   90.00
_cell.angle_beta   90.00
_cell.angle_gamma   90.00
#
_symmetry.space_group_name_H-M   'P 1'
#
loop_
_entity.id
_entity.type
_entity.pdbx_description
1 polymer ?
#
loop_
_entity_poly.entity_id
_entity_poly.type
_entity_poly.pdbx_seq_one_letter_code
_entity_poly.pdbx_strand_id
1 'polypeptide(L)' 'MHYVHVQSDSSIEKDEFFKASKALCKHQDICIVMFWDDKELMPPASEPLTDGHVASKLAHYNLNKYTGLERVAVCAVDGC' A
#
# COMPACT_ATOMS: atom_id res chain seq x y z
N MET A 1 -1.87 -7.81 6.48
CA MET A 1 -1.92 -7.14 5.17
C MET A 1 -3.16 -6.27 5.16
N HIS A 2 -3.03 -5.05 4.64
CA HIS A 2 -4.11 -4.05 4.63
C HIS A 2 -4.31 -3.55 3.20
N TYR A 3 -5.57 -3.47 2.78
CA TYR A 3 -5.99 -2.90 1.50
C TYR A 3 -6.68 -1.56 1.79
N VAL A 4 -6.14 -0.48 1.22
CA VAL A 4 -6.59 0.88 1.52
C VAL A 4 -7.04 1.55 0.23
N HIS A 5 -8.30 1.96 0.21
CA HIS A 5 -8.80 2.89 -0.80
C HIS A 5 -8.47 4.31 -0.38
N VAL A 6 -7.99 5.12 -1.32
CA VAL A 6 -7.66 6.51 -1.11
C VAL A 6 -8.52 7.35 -2.05
N GLN A 7 -9.45 8.11 -1.48
CA GLN A 7 -10.14 9.15 -2.25
C GLN A 7 -9.15 10.28 -2.49
N SER A 8 -8.66 10.43 -3.72
CA SER A 8 -7.88 11.60 -4.08
C SER A 8 -8.24 12.14 -5.45
N ASP A 9 -8.47 13.45 -5.45
CA ASP A 9 -8.57 14.35 -6.58
C ASP A 9 -7.21 15.02 -6.89
N SER A 10 -6.13 14.65 -6.20
CA SER A 10 -4.80 15.27 -6.28
C SER A 10 -3.65 14.28 -6.11
N SER A 11 -2.40 14.71 -6.36
CA SER A 11 -1.22 13.86 -6.21
C SER A 11 -0.87 13.68 -4.73
N ILE A 12 -1.02 12.44 -4.22
CA ILE A 12 -0.62 12.09 -2.84
C ILE A 12 0.89 11.94 -2.76
N GLU A 13 1.50 12.58 -1.76
CA GLU A 13 2.93 12.49 -1.51
C GLU A 13 3.33 11.17 -0.83
N LYS A 14 4.56 10.73 -1.10
CA LYS A 14 5.16 9.51 -0.54
C LYS A 14 5.08 9.45 1.00
N ASP A 15 5.29 10.59 1.65
CA ASP A 15 5.28 10.70 3.11
C ASP A 15 3.89 10.43 3.71
N GLU A 16 2.81 10.75 3.00
CA GLU A 16 1.45 10.50 3.46
C GLU A 16 1.14 8.99 3.48
N PHE A 17 1.53 8.26 2.42
CA PHE A 17 1.46 6.81 2.41
C PHE A 17 2.27 6.18 3.55
N PHE A 18 3.47 6.71 3.82
CA PHE A 18 4.31 6.22 4.91
C PHE A 18 3.67 6.44 6.28
N LYS A 19 3.16 7.65 6.57
CA LYS A 19 2.49 7.97 7.84
C LYS A 19 1.27 7.08 8.07
N ALA A 20 0.41 6.95 7.06
CA ALA A 20 -0.79 6.10 7.12
C ALA A 20 -0.40 4.63 7.39
N SER A 21 0.63 4.14 6.70
CA SER A 21 1.12 2.77 6.87
C SER A 21 1.69 2.53 8.27
N LYS A 22 2.45 3.47 8.83
CA LYS A 22 2.94 3.38 10.22
C LYS A 22 1.81 3.28 11.23
N ALA A 23 0.75 4.04 11.05
CA ALA A 23 -0.42 3.96 11.91
C ALA A 23 -1.10 2.57 11.84
N LEU A 24 -1.30 2.05 10.63
CA LEU A 24 -1.94 0.73 10.40
C LEU A 24 -1.08 -0.45 10.88
N CYS A 25 0.25 -0.31 10.79
CA CYS A 25 1.21 -1.36 11.12
C CYS A 25 1.79 -1.26 12.54
N LYS A 26 1.33 -0.30 13.37
CA LYS A 26 1.93 0.05 14.68
C LYS A 26 2.22 -1.16 15.58
N HIS A 27 1.33 -2.15 15.58
CA HIS A 27 1.39 -3.32 16.47
C HIS A 27 1.77 -4.63 15.74
N GLN A 28 2.26 -4.55 14.51
CA GLN A 28 2.61 -5.72 13.69
C GLN A 28 4.13 -5.79 13.50
N ASP A 29 4.69 -6.99 13.49
CA ASP A 29 6.13 -7.20 13.22
C ASP A 29 6.40 -7.40 11.72
N ILE A 30 5.42 -7.95 11.01
CA ILE A 30 5.39 -8.02 9.55
C ILE A 30 4.06 -7.40 9.10
N CYS A 31 4.12 -6.41 8.23
CA CYS A 31 2.95 -5.71 7.75
C CYS A 31 3.14 -5.28 6.29
N ILE A 32 2.08 -5.42 5.51
CA ILE A 32 2.02 -4.92 4.13
C ILE A 32 0.77 -4.07 4.03
N VAL A 33 0.91 -2.86 3.49
CA VAL A 33 -0.22 -1.98 3.17
C VAL A 33 -0.16 -1.70 1.68
N MET A 34 -1.26 -1.87 0.98
CA MET A 34 -1.37 -1.57 -0.44
C MET A 34 -2.48 -0.54 -0.65
N PHE A 35 -2.24 0.41 -1.55
CA PHE A 35 -3.10 1.57 -1.77
C PHE A 35 -3.63 1.60 -3.20
N TRP A 36 -4.91 1.95 -3.36
CA TRP A 36 -5.58 2.19 -4.65
C TRP A 36 -6.41 3.46 -4.60
N ASP A 37 -6.50 4.19 -5.70
CA ASP A 37 -7.45 5.29 -5.92
C ASP A 37 -8.75 4.82 -6.54
N ASP A 38 -8.71 3.78 -7.37
CA ASP A 38 -9.90 3.14 -7.92
C ASP A 38 -10.38 2.00 -7.01
N LYS A 39 -11.59 2.16 -6.47
CA LYS A 39 -12.21 1.18 -5.59
C LYS A 39 -12.61 -0.11 -6.32
N GLU A 40 -12.91 -0.03 -7.62
CA GLU A 40 -13.28 -1.20 -8.43
C GLU A 40 -12.08 -2.08 -8.74
N LEU A 41 -10.87 -1.50 -8.74
CA LEU A 41 -9.61 -2.22 -8.92
C LEU A 41 -8.96 -2.65 -7.61
N MET A 42 -9.54 -2.26 -6.47
CA MET A 42 -9.11 -2.73 -5.16
C MET A 42 -9.60 -4.17 -4.95
N PRO A 43 -8.71 -5.11 -4.61
CA PRO A 43 -9.10 -6.49 -4.35
C PRO A 43 -10.06 -6.56 -3.15
N PRO A 44 -11.14 -7.37 -3.23
CA PRO A 44 -11.86 -7.75 -2.03
C PRO A 44 -10.94 -8.58 -1.14
N ALA A 45 -11.00 -8.36 0.18
CA ALA A 45 -10.04 -8.92 1.14
C ALA A 45 -9.98 -10.46 1.16
N SER A 46 -11.00 -11.13 0.61
CA SER A 46 -11.12 -12.59 0.52
C SER A 46 -10.54 -13.20 -0.76
N GLU A 47 -10.11 -12.40 -1.73
CA GLU A 47 -9.65 -12.90 -3.03
C GLU A 47 -8.14 -12.73 -3.22
N PRO A 48 -7.49 -13.65 -3.96
CA PRO A 48 -6.12 -13.46 -4.40
C PRO A 48 -5.97 -12.19 -5.25
N LEU A 49 -4.80 -11.55 -5.17
CA LEU A 49 -4.45 -10.44 -6.06
C LEU A 49 -4.32 -10.95 -7.49
N THR A 50 -5.02 -10.30 -8.41
CA THR A 50 -4.83 -10.50 -9.86
C THR A 50 -3.74 -9.57 -10.36
N ASP A 51 -3.18 -9.86 -11.54
CA ASP A 51 -2.21 -8.96 -12.18
C ASP A 51 -2.80 -7.54 -12.38
N GLY A 52 -4.11 -7.45 -12.65
CA GLY A 52 -4.82 -6.18 -12.74
C GLY A 52 -4.79 -5.39 -11.43
N HIS A 53 -5.07 -6.04 -10.29
CA HIS A 53 -4.98 -5.42 -8.97
C HIS A 53 -3.55 -4.97 -8.64
N VAL A 54 -2.55 -5.78 -9.02
CA VAL A 54 -1.13 -5.47 -8.76
C VAL A 54 -0.64 -4.32 -9.63
N ALA A 55 -1.07 -4.25 -10.89
CA ALA A 55 -0.68 -3.20 -11.82
C ALA A 55 -1.36 -1.86 -11.54
N SER A 56 -2.57 -1.87 -10.96
CA SER A 56 -3.35 -0.67 -10.65
C SER A 56 -3.03 -0.03 -9.30
N LYS A 57 -2.21 -0.68 -8.45
CA LYS A 57 -1.89 -0.16 -7.12
C LYS A 57 -1.12 1.17 -7.25
N LEU A 58 -1.46 2.14 -6.40
CA LEU A 58 -0.78 3.44 -6.31
C LEU A 58 0.56 3.36 -5.59
N ALA A 59 0.57 2.62 -4.49
CA ALA A 59 1.71 2.46 -3.63
C ALA A 59 1.60 1.17 -2.83
N HIS A 60 2.73 0.70 -2.31
CA HIS A 60 2.73 -0.27 -1.24
C HIS A 60 3.75 0.09 -0.17
N TYR A 61 3.49 -0.35 1.05
CA TYR A 61 4.41 -0.31 2.16
C TYR A 61 4.70 -1.73 2.63
N ASN A 62 5.97 -1.99 2.93
CA ASN A 62 6.44 -3.24 3.52
C ASN A 62 7.17 -2.95 4.82
N LEU A 63 6.74 -3.63 5.88
CA LEU A 63 7.41 -3.73 7.16
C LEU A 63 7.77 -5.17 7.45
N ASN A 64 9.02 -5.39 7.82
CA ASN A 64 9.49 -6.59 8.49
C ASN A 64 10.55 -6.18 9.52
N LYS A 65 10.15 -6.14 10.79
CA LYS A 65 11.03 -5.75 11.90
C LYS A 65 12.18 -6.73 12.11
N TYR A 66 12.02 -7.99 11.73
CA TYR A 66 13.06 -9.01 11.88
C TYR A 66 14.24 -8.76 10.92
N THR A 67 13.99 -8.15 9.76
CA THR A 67 15.03 -7.82 8.78
C THR A 67 15.39 -6.34 8.74
N GLY A 68 14.69 -5.50 9.51
CA GLY A 68 14.80 -4.04 9.43
C GLY A 68 14.19 -3.44 8.15
N LEU A 69 13.46 -4.22 7.37
CA LEU A 69 12.78 -3.71 6.18
C LEU A 69 11.63 -2.80 6.61
N GLU A 70 11.70 -1.54 6.22
CA GLU A 70 10.62 -0.58 6.36
C GLU A 70 10.69 0.38 5.18
N ARG A 71 9.81 0.19 4.19
CA ARG A 71 9.82 1.02 2.97
C ARG A 71 8.43 1.22 2.41
N VAL A 72 8.22 2.38 1.82
CA VAL A 72 7.11 2.67 0.92
C VAL A 72 7.64 2.83 -0.51
N ALA A 73 6.97 2.21 -1.47
CA ALA A 73 7.21 2.38 -2.89
C ALA A 73 5.96 3.01 -3.51
N VAL A 74 6.13 4.16 -4.15
CA VAL A 74 5.08 4.83 -4.93
C VAL A 74 5.23 4.40 -6.37
N CYS A 75 4.21 3.76 -6.95
CA CYS A 75 4.36 3.04 -8.21
C CYS A 75 4.70 3.93 -9.40
N ALA A 76 4.19 5.16 -9.43
CA ALA A 76 4.51 6.13 -10.46
C ALA A 76 5.96 6.65 -10.41
N VAL A 77 6.64 6.53 -9.27
CA VAL A 77 7.97 7.13 -9.02
C VAL A 77 9.05 6.06 -8.89
N ASP A 78 8.82 5.08 -8.04
CA ASP A 78 9.80 4.06 -7.65
C ASP A 78 9.68 2.78 -8.51
N GLY A 79 8.58 2.61 -9.25
CA GLY A 79 8.24 1.38 -9.95
C GLY A 79 7.61 0.33 -9.02
N CYS A 80 6.75 -0.50 -9.61
CA CYS A 80 5.91 -1.51 -8.98
C CYS A 80 5.59 -2.62 -10.00
#